data_AF-A0A0H1RF00-F1
#
_entry.id   AF-A0A0H1RF00-F1
#
_cell.length_a   1.000
_cell.length_b   1.000
_cell.length_c   1.000
_cell.angle_alpha   90.00
_cell.angle_beta   90.00
_cell.angle_gamma   90.00
#
_symmetry.space_group_name_H-M   'P 1'
#
loop_
_entity.id
_entity.type
_entity.pdbx_description
1 polymer ?
#
loop_
_entity_poly.entity_id
_entity_poly.type
_entity_poly.pdbx_seq_one_letter_code
_entity_poly.pdbx_strand_id
1 'polypeptide(L)'
;MPKRFQQADGPPYSMGRHASWSINANGLTAAGQNELLKQIGRQLQSDYQDVLKEPAPDRIRELLERLEARSNQAADDQEDL
;
A
#
# COMPACT_ATOMS: atom_id res chain seq x y z
N MET A 1 -17.57 25.85 32.35
CA MET A 1 -16.76 25.62 31.14
C MET A 1 -16.24 24.18 31.15
N PRO A 2 -16.26 23.48 30.00
CA PRO A 2 -16.11 22.02 29.91
C PRO A 2 -14.67 21.60 29.61
N LYS A 3 -14.28 20.37 29.98
CA LYS A 3 -13.32 19.56 29.20
C LYS A 3 -13.70 18.08 29.26
N ARG A 4 -14.22 17.59 28.11
CA ARG A 4 -14.00 16.23 27.57
C ARG A 4 -12.48 15.95 27.62
N PHE A 5 -12.00 14.72 27.76
CA PHE A 5 -11.97 13.71 26.70
C PHE A 5 -11.98 12.31 27.32
N GLN A 6 -12.87 11.47 26.78
CA GLN A 6 -12.81 10.02 26.93
C GLN A 6 -11.45 9.55 26.42
N GLN A 7 -10.70 8.90 27.30
CA GLN A 7 -9.50 8.17 26.95
C GLN A 7 -9.95 6.98 26.09
N ALA A 8 -9.67 7.06 24.80
CA ALA A 8 -9.94 5.97 23.88
C ALA A 8 -9.03 4.80 24.25
N ASP A 9 -9.62 3.66 24.61
CA ASP A 9 -8.97 2.36 24.66
C ASP A 9 -8.59 1.94 23.24
N GLY A 10 -7.51 2.52 22.73
CA GLY A 10 -6.81 2.03 21.55
C GLY A 10 -5.73 1.04 21.98
N PRO A 11 -5.48 -0.04 21.21
CA PRO A 11 -4.41 -0.97 21.54
C PRO A 11 -3.07 -0.22 21.48
N PRO A 12 -2.16 -0.40 22.45
CA PRO A 12 -0.84 0.21 22.39
C PRO A 12 -0.12 -0.42 21.21
N TYR A 13 0.15 0.36 20.16
CA TYR A 13 1.11 -0.03 19.13
C TYR A 13 2.45 -0.23 19.83
N SER A 14 2.77 -1.49 20.12
CA SER A 14 4.04 -1.88 20.68
C SER A 14 5.11 -1.59 19.63
N MET A 15 5.75 -0.42 19.72
CA MET A 15 7.08 -0.20 19.14
C MET A 15 8.12 -0.99 19.94
N GLY A 16 7.93 -2.30 20.02
CA GLY A 16 8.95 -3.22 20.53
C GLY A 16 9.99 -3.37 19.44
N ARG A 17 11.25 -3.02 19.76
CA ARG A 17 12.48 -3.24 18.98
C ARG A 17 12.26 -4.19 17.81
N HIS A 18 12.13 -3.65 16.60
CA HIS A 18 12.38 -4.45 15.42
C HIS A 18 13.83 -4.91 15.51
N ALA A 19 14.05 -6.16 15.91
CA ALA A 19 15.26 -6.87 15.53
C ALA A 19 15.37 -6.63 14.02
N SER A 20 16.41 -5.92 13.60
CA SER A 20 16.57 -5.45 12.23
C SER A 20 16.69 -6.67 11.32
N TRP A 21 15.56 -7.16 10.83
CA TRP A 21 15.53 -8.22 9.85
C TRP A 21 16.26 -7.68 8.62
N SER A 22 17.40 -8.28 8.32
CA SER A 22 18.14 -8.02 7.10
C SER A 22 18.36 -9.35 6.41
N ILE A 23 18.25 -9.35 5.08
CA ILE A 23 18.46 -10.56 4.29
C ILE A 23 19.88 -11.14 4.45
N ASN A 24 20.82 -10.28 4.84
CA ASN A 24 22.22 -10.64 5.06
C ASN A 24 22.46 -11.24 6.46
N ALA A 25 21.48 -11.22 7.37
CA ALA A 25 21.66 -11.64 8.76
C ALA A 25 21.99 -13.14 8.92
N ASN A 26 21.68 -13.96 7.91
CA ASN A 26 21.78 -15.42 7.99
C ASN A 26 23.04 -16.01 7.33
N GLY A 27 23.99 -15.17 6.90
CA GLY A 27 25.25 -15.65 6.29
C GLY A 27 25.07 -16.39 4.96
N LEU A 28 23.95 -16.20 4.27
CA LEU A 28 23.67 -16.82 2.97
C LEU A 28 24.62 -16.31 1.90
N THR A 29 25.05 -17.20 1.01
CA THR A 29 25.77 -16.82 -0.23
C THR A 29 24.86 -15.96 -1.11
N ALA A 30 25.44 -15.19 -2.05
CA ALA A 30 24.65 -14.37 -2.98
C ALA A 30 23.58 -15.19 -3.75
N ALA A 31 23.92 -16.42 -4.14
CA ALA A 31 22.96 -17.34 -4.77
C ALA A 31 21.84 -17.78 -3.82
N GLY A 32 22.18 -18.07 -2.55
CA GLY A 32 21.19 -18.42 -1.53
C GLY A 32 20.26 -17.25 -1.17
N GLN A 33 20.79 -16.03 -1.13
CA GLN A 33 19.98 -14.81 -0.96
C GLN A 33 19.03 -14.61 -2.14
N ASN A 34 19.49 -14.83 -3.37
CA ASN A 34 18.66 -14.72 -4.56
C ASN A 34 17.50 -15.74 -4.55
N GLU A 35 17.76 -16.99 -4.17
CA GLU A 35 16.71 -18.00 -4.10
C GLU A 35 15.71 -17.70 -2.97
N LEU A 36 16.19 -17.22 -1.82
CA LEU A 36 15.32 -16.77 -0.74
C LEU A 36 14.41 -15.62 -1.21
N LEU A 37 14.93 -14.62 -1.92
CA LEU A 37 14.12 -13.53 -2.47
C LEU A 37 13.08 -14.04 -3.47
N LYS A 38 13.43 -15.01 -4.32
CA LYS A 38 12.49 -15.62 -5.25
C LYS A 38 11.37 -16.35 -4.50
N GLN A 39 11.70 -17.08 -3.44
CA GLN A 39 10.70 -17.75 -2.60
C GLN A 39 9.76 -16.75 -1.93
N ILE A 40 10.31 -15.68 -1.33
CA ILE A 40 9.52 -14.60 -0.75
C ILE A 40 8.62 -13.95 -1.81
N GLY A 41 9.16 -13.65 -2.99
CA GLY A 41 8.40 -13.07 -4.09
C GLY A 41 7.24 -13.96 -4.54
N ARG A 42 7.47 -15.28 -4.66
CA ARG A 42 6.40 -16.26 -4.96
C ARG A 42 5.32 -16.29 -3.88
N GLN A 43 5.72 -16.27 -2.60
CA GLN A 43 4.77 -16.26 -1.49
C GLN A 43 3.92 -14.99 -1.50
N LEU A 44 4.55 -13.81 -1.60
CA LEU A 44 3.83 -12.54 -1.69
C LEU A 44 2.88 -12.52 -2.88
N GLN A 45 3.32 -12.98 -4.05
CA GLN A 45 2.46 -13.05 -5.23
C GLN A 45 1.23 -13.94 -4.99
N SER A 46 1.42 -15.10 -4.35
CA SER A 46 0.32 -16.00 -3.98
C SER A 46 -0.64 -15.32 -3.01
N ASP A 47 -0.11 -14.66 -1.97
CA ASP A 47 -0.91 -14.03 -0.91
C ASP A 47 -1.75 -12.86 -1.45
N TYR A 48 -1.19 -12.06 -2.37
CA TYR A 48 -1.90 -10.94 -2.99
C TYR A 48 -2.80 -11.34 -4.15
N GLN A 49 -2.73 -12.59 -4.63
CA GLN A 49 -3.48 -13.02 -5.80
C GLN A 49 -5.01 -12.93 -5.58
N ASP A 50 -5.47 -13.14 -4.36
CA ASP A 50 -6.90 -13.06 -4.04
C ASP A 50 -7.37 -11.61 -3.89
N VAL A 51 -6.54 -10.73 -3.30
CA VAL A 51 -6.81 -9.28 -3.24
C VAL A 51 -6.96 -8.70 -4.64
N LEU A 52 -6.16 -9.15 -5.60
CA LEU A 52 -6.25 -8.67 -6.99
C LEU A 52 -7.51 -9.13 -7.73
N LYS A 53 -8.21 -10.17 -7.24
CA LYS A 53 -9.49 -10.61 -7.80
C LYS A 53 -10.68 -9.83 -7.25
N GLU A 54 -10.48 -9.09 -6.16
CA GLU A 54 -11.52 -8.27 -5.59
C GLU A 54 -11.87 -7.12 -6.54
N PRO A 55 -13.14 -6.71 -6.63
CA PRO A 55 -13.52 -5.56 -7.44
C PRO A 55 -12.81 -4.31 -6.92
N ALA A 56 -12.37 -3.46 -7.85
CA ALA A 56 -11.79 -2.17 -7.49
C ALA A 56 -12.74 -1.38 -6.57
N PRO A 57 -12.26 -0.86 -5.42
CA PRO A 57 -13.09 -0.09 -4.51
C PRO A 57 -13.80 1.08 -5.20
N ASP A 58 -15.06 1.32 -4.86
CA ASP A 58 -15.87 2.38 -5.49
C ASP A 58 -15.20 3.76 -5.40
N ARG A 59 -14.52 4.02 -4.27
CA ARG A 59 -13.74 5.25 -4.09
C ARG A 59 -12.64 5.44 -5.14
N ILE A 60 -12.00 4.37 -5.61
CA ILE A 60 -11.00 4.46 -6.68
C ILE A 60 -11.68 4.82 -8.00
N ARG A 61 -12.85 4.26 -8.29
CA ARG A 61 -13.64 4.60 -9.49
C ARG A 61 -14.05 6.06 -9.49
N GLU A 62 -14.61 6.56 -8.38
CA GLU A 62 -14.98 7.97 -8.24
C GLU A 62 -13.78 8.92 -8.46
N LEU A 63 -12.59 8.54 -7.99
CA LEU A 63 -11.38 9.33 -8.18
C LEU A 63 -10.93 9.33 -9.65
N LEU A 64 -11.06 8.20 -10.35
CA LEU A 64 -10.77 8.11 -11.78
C LEU A 64 -11.74 8.98 -12.59
N GLU A 65 -13.04 8.91 -12.30
CA GLU A 65 -14.06 9.74 -12.96
C GLU A 65 -13.79 11.23 -12.77
N ARG A 66 -13.41 11.66 -11.56
CA ARG A 66 -13.04 13.07 -11.30
C ARG A 66 -11.78 13.49 -12.04
N LEU A 67 -10.82 12.59 -12.19
CA LEU A 67 -9.59 12.85 -12.92
C LEU A 67 -9.86 13.02 -14.42
N GLU A 68 -10.66 12.14 -15.00
CA GLU A 68 -11.08 12.19 -16.41
C GLU A 68 -11.95 13.43 -16.71
N ALA A 69 -12.90 13.77 -15.83
CA ALA A 69 -13.70 14.98 -15.98
C ALA A 69 -12.83 16.24 -15.99
N ARG A 70 -11.79 16.29 -15.16
CA ARG A 70 -10.85 17.41 -15.12
C ARG A 70 -9.93 17.45 -16.34
N SER A 71 -9.49 16.30 -16.86
CA SER A 71 -8.67 16.28 -18.07
C SER A 71 -9.46 16.73 -19.31
N ASN A 72 -10.74 16.37 -19.39
CA ASN A 72 -11.59 16.75 -20.51
C ASN A 72 -11.91 18.26 -20.50
N GLN A 73 -12.18 18.84 -19.33
CA GLN A 73 -12.34 20.29 -19.18
C GLN A 73 -11.11 21.08 -19.61
N ALA A 74 -9.91 20.57 -19.31
CA ALA A 74 -8.66 21.22 -19.71
C ALA A 74 -8.35 21.11 -21.22
N ALA A 75 -8.97 20.16 -21.93
CA ALA A 75 -8.84 20.01 -23.37
C ALA A 75 -9.79 20.96 -24.12
N ASP A 76 -11.02 21.13 -23.62
CA ASP A 76 -12.02 22.04 -24.21
C ASP A 76 -11.59 23.52 -24.07
N ASP A 77 -10.92 23.90 -22.97
CA ASP A 77 -10.37 25.25 -22.77
C ASP A 77 -9.21 25.61 -23.74
N GLN A 78 -8.71 24.63 -24.50
CA GLN A 78 -7.55 24.79 -25.39
C GLN A 78 -7.93 24.96 -26.87
N GLU A 79 -9.20 24.77 -27.25
CA GLU A 79 -9.72 24.98 -28.61
C GLU A 79 -10.23 26.41 -28.89
N ASP A 80 -10.33 27.26 -27.87
CA ASP A 80 -10.84 28.65 -27.96
C ASP A 80 -9.75 29.75 -28.07
N LEU A 81 -8.52 29.41 -28.50
CA LEU A 81 -7.42 30.36 -28.77
C LEU A 81 -6.93 30.36 -30.22
#